data_AF-A9EQX0-F1
#
_entry.id   AF-A9EQX0-F1
#
_cell.length_a   1.000
_cell.length_b   1.000
_cell.length_c   1.000
_cell.angle_alpha   90.00
_cell.angle_beta   90.00
_cell.angle_gamma   90.00
#
_symmetry.space_group_name_H-M   'P 1'
#
loop_
_entity.id
_entity.type
_entity.pdbx_description
1 polymer ?
#
loop_
_entity_poly.entity_id
_entity_poly.type
_entity_poly.pdbx_seq_one_letter_code
_entity_poly.pdbx_strand_id
1 'polypeptide(L)'
;MIGKNRGNHARSLFLASLWCLGWALAPGCSVSDRGTGAGSGGSGNGGAGGTDFGGTGGEPSLGGGFIASGPGASSGGGEGGGDCGGQQVEAQPRQVHLVIVLDRSDSMTKDWEGSDRWTMMKGALGTALDVIRDRMSVGLQLFPSDEHCGMPAGEDLSVAVAPGATSVPAIKTLLDGTDPGGATPTADALARALGYLTVGAGGALEGDKYVLLATDGGPNCNQDPAMTCEAATCTTNMDGDCPSGVPNCCVAGLTDVCLDDVRTVQRVKDLRAAGIKTFVVGIPGATAYAHVLDQLAVEGDTATSETSPRYFEVVDAASLGDTLTGITRDLVRTCALSLETEPPDRAKVNVFIDDEVLPKPGDDGWDYDDSTTPPTIVIKGATCEQVKSMGAESVRVEFGCPTVEVPQ
;
A
#
# COMPACT_ATOMS: atom_id res chain seq x y z
N MET A 1 41.16 -18.95 -61.99
CA MET A 1 41.18 -17.56 -61.48
C MET A 1 41.14 -17.66 -59.95
N ILE A 2 42.22 -17.99 -59.22
CA ILE A 2 43.43 -17.23 -58.81
C ILE A 2 43.14 -15.94 -58.02
N GLY A 3 43.57 -15.96 -56.73
CA GLY A 3 43.87 -14.83 -55.82
C GLY A 3 42.77 -14.55 -54.80
N LYS A 4 42.87 -14.70 -53.46
CA LYS A 4 43.95 -14.74 -52.45
C LYS A 4 44.88 -13.53 -52.41
N ASN A 5 44.66 -12.63 -51.44
CA ASN A 5 45.63 -11.79 -50.70
C ASN A 5 44.85 -10.72 -49.92
N ARG A 6 45.25 -10.15 -48.79
CA ARG A 6 46.27 -10.39 -47.75
C ARG A 6 45.98 -9.28 -46.73
N GLY A 7 46.12 -9.56 -45.44
CA GLY A 7 46.07 -8.53 -44.40
C GLY A 7 47.26 -7.56 -44.49
N ASN A 8 47.15 -6.42 -43.78
CA ASN A 8 48.29 -5.68 -43.29
C ASN A 8 47.98 -5.01 -41.94
N HIS A 9 48.92 -5.22 -41.01
CA HIS A 9 49.05 -4.62 -39.70
C HIS A 9 49.56 -3.17 -39.76
N ALA A 10 49.18 -2.35 -38.76
CA ALA A 10 50.03 -1.40 -38.00
C ALA A 10 49.13 -0.79 -36.90
N ARG A 11 49.23 -1.08 -35.60
CA ARG A 11 50.27 -0.86 -34.56
C ARG A 11 50.68 0.60 -34.30
N SER A 12 50.53 0.97 -33.02
CA SER A 12 51.24 1.99 -32.22
C SER A 12 50.80 3.46 -32.30
N LEU A 13 50.87 4.31 -31.26
CA LEU A 13 51.16 4.26 -29.82
C LEU A 13 50.99 5.71 -29.29
N PHE A 14 50.65 5.86 -28.00
CA PHE A 14 50.96 6.99 -27.08
C PHE A 14 50.56 8.44 -27.42
N LEU A 15 49.83 9.10 -26.50
CA LEU A 15 50.42 10.13 -25.62
C LEU A 15 49.42 10.62 -24.55
N ALA A 16 49.88 10.58 -23.30
CA ALA A 16 49.27 11.18 -22.12
C ALA A 16 49.73 12.65 -21.98
N SER A 17 48.92 13.51 -21.37
CA SER A 17 49.43 14.59 -20.49
C SER A 17 48.33 15.23 -19.62
N LEU A 18 48.55 15.11 -18.31
CA LEU A 18 48.06 15.93 -17.19
C LEU A 18 48.43 17.40 -17.38
N TRP A 19 47.56 18.34 -16.96
CA TRP A 19 47.97 19.60 -16.32
C TRP A 19 47.01 19.98 -15.19
N CYS A 20 47.55 20.03 -13.97
CA CYS A 20 46.97 20.67 -12.79
C CYS A 20 47.13 22.20 -12.87
N LEU A 21 46.29 22.97 -12.17
CA LEU A 21 46.73 24.00 -11.21
C LEU A 21 45.51 24.56 -10.45
N GLY A 22 45.53 24.46 -9.12
CA GLY A 22 44.65 25.24 -8.24
C GLY A 22 45.31 26.56 -7.84
N TRP A 23 44.52 27.45 -7.21
CA TRP A 23 44.99 28.49 -6.31
C TRP A 23 43.87 28.87 -5.33
N ALA A 24 44.20 28.88 -4.05
CA ALA A 24 43.40 29.41 -2.95
C ALA A 24 43.97 30.78 -2.54
N LEU A 25 43.12 31.68 -2.03
CA LEU A 25 43.45 32.73 -1.05
C LEU A 25 42.16 33.43 -0.56
N ALA A 26 41.92 33.42 0.76
CA ALA A 26 41.13 34.40 1.52
C ALA A 26 42.09 35.53 1.99
N PRO A 27 41.68 36.73 2.49
CA PRO A 27 40.69 36.95 3.56
C PRO A 27 39.85 38.25 3.47
N GLY A 28 38.88 38.44 4.39
CA GLY A 28 38.24 39.77 4.59
C GLY A 28 37.04 39.78 5.53
N CYS A 29 37.24 40.24 6.76
CA CYS A 29 36.20 40.52 7.75
C CYS A 29 35.38 41.77 7.40
N SER A 30 34.08 41.79 7.73
CA SER A 30 33.44 42.99 8.27
C SER A 30 32.24 42.64 9.16
N VAL A 31 32.34 43.14 10.39
CA VAL A 31 31.29 43.16 11.41
C VAL A 31 30.33 44.30 11.10
N SER A 32 29.05 44.16 11.42
CA SER A 32 28.15 45.29 11.68
C SER A 32 27.12 44.87 12.70
N ASP A 33 27.41 45.23 13.94
CA ASP A 33 26.52 45.21 15.08
C ASP A 33 26.15 46.66 15.40
N ARG A 34 24.87 47.02 15.36
CA ARG A 34 24.28 48.23 15.96
C ARG A 34 22.80 48.01 16.27
N GLY A 35 22.52 47.54 17.48
CA GLY A 35 22.06 48.42 18.57
C GLY A 35 20.65 49.02 18.52
N THR A 36 19.78 48.43 19.35
CA THR A 36 19.00 49.05 20.46
C THR A 36 17.94 50.15 20.24
N GLY A 37 16.74 49.88 20.78
CA GLY A 37 15.74 50.85 21.26
C GLY A 37 14.33 50.23 21.34
N ALA A 38 13.95 49.55 22.43
CA ALA A 38 13.07 50.03 23.53
C ALA A 38 11.66 50.48 23.06
N GLY A 39 10.52 50.01 23.57
CA GLY A 39 10.19 49.38 24.85
C GLY A 39 9.16 50.22 25.61
N SER A 40 7.91 49.76 25.70
CA SER A 40 6.82 50.21 26.59
C SER A 40 5.71 49.16 26.48
N GLY A 41 5.10 48.55 27.50
CA GLY A 41 5.16 48.69 28.95
C GLY A 41 3.87 48.09 29.55
N GLY A 42 3.97 47.41 30.71
CA GLY A 42 2.83 46.98 31.55
C GLY A 42 2.49 45.49 31.46
N SER A 43 2.76 44.56 32.40
CA SER A 43 2.85 44.49 33.88
C SER A 43 1.66 43.70 34.45
N GLY A 44 1.95 42.65 35.22
CA GLY A 44 1.01 41.82 35.98
C GLY A 44 1.73 40.65 36.65
N ASN A 45 1.82 40.69 37.98
CA ASN A 45 2.85 40.09 38.84
C ASN A 45 2.27 39.02 39.81
N GLY A 46 3.16 38.17 40.36
CA GLY A 46 3.00 37.42 41.63
C GLY A 46 2.88 35.90 41.44
N GLY A 47 3.79 35.00 41.89
CA GLY A 47 4.63 34.96 43.11
C GLY A 47 3.97 34.01 44.14
N ALA A 48 4.61 33.15 44.93
CA ALA A 48 6.00 32.73 45.16
C ALA A 48 5.97 31.58 46.21
N GLY A 49 7.10 30.87 46.38
CA GLY A 49 7.52 30.19 47.62
C GLY A 49 7.33 28.66 47.64
N GLY A 50 8.29 27.81 48.01
CA GLY A 50 9.60 28.00 48.63
C GLY A 50 9.82 27.02 49.79
N THR A 51 10.71 26.03 49.58
CA THR A 51 11.69 25.41 50.52
C THR A 51 11.27 24.69 51.83
N ASP A 52 11.53 23.37 51.85
CA ASP A 52 12.55 22.65 52.68
C ASP A 52 12.27 22.09 54.11
N PHE A 53 12.95 20.95 54.36
CA PHE A 53 13.37 20.20 55.56
C PHE A 53 12.41 19.35 56.42
N GLY A 54 12.84 18.08 56.66
CA GLY A 54 12.76 17.40 57.97
C GLY A 54 12.21 15.96 57.97
N GLY A 55 13.08 14.96 58.12
CA GLY A 55 12.71 13.53 58.20
C GLY A 55 12.41 13.01 59.62
N THR A 56 11.91 11.76 59.71
CA THR A 56 12.34 10.65 60.60
C THR A 56 11.29 9.53 60.68
N GLY A 57 11.75 8.26 60.59
CA GLY A 57 11.26 7.15 61.44
C GLY A 57 10.43 6.01 60.81
N GLY A 58 11.06 4.84 60.61
CA GLY A 58 10.55 3.57 61.17
C GLY A 58 10.03 2.46 60.23
N GLU A 59 10.90 1.47 59.98
CA GLU A 59 10.71 0.05 59.56
C GLU A 59 9.65 -0.77 60.34
N PRO A 60 9.24 -2.01 59.94
CA PRO A 60 10.03 -3.17 59.42
C PRO A 60 9.51 -3.81 58.12
N SER A 61 10.30 -4.45 57.23
CA SER A 61 11.35 -5.49 57.31
C SER A 61 10.83 -6.93 57.14
N LEU A 62 11.63 -7.70 56.37
CA LEU A 62 11.62 -9.15 56.06
C LEU A 62 10.74 -9.54 54.85
N GLY A 63 11.27 -9.82 53.65
CA GLY A 63 12.38 -10.72 53.29
C GLY A 63 11.77 -12.09 52.95
N GLY A 64 11.98 -12.78 51.83
CA GLY A 64 12.96 -12.75 50.75
C GLY A 64 13.01 -14.19 50.20
N GLY A 65 13.41 -14.40 48.93
CA GLY A 65 13.85 -15.73 48.48
C GLY A 65 13.33 -16.20 47.13
N PHE A 66 13.97 -15.72 46.07
CA PHE A 66 14.09 -16.43 44.80
C PHE A 66 15.02 -17.64 44.97
N ILE A 67 14.61 -18.83 44.53
CA ILE A 67 15.53 -19.93 44.20
C ILE A 67 14.98 -20.66 42.96
N ALA A 68 15.80 -20.75 41.92
CA ALA A 68 15.60 -21.60 40.76
C ALA A 68 16.35 -22.93 40.96
N SER A 69 15.73 -24.06 40.58
CA SER A 69 16.33 -25.26 39.92
C SER A 69 15.34 -26.45 40.01
N GLY A 70 15.04 -27.11 38.88
CA GLY A 70 14.27 -28.38 38.83
C GLY A 70 15.13 -29.61 39.15
N PRO A 71 14.77 -30.83 38.70
CA PRO A 71 13.46 -31.41 38.41
C PRO A 71 13.12 -32.56 39.41
N GLY A 72 11.84 -32.89 39.60
CA GLY A 72 11.46 -34.04 40.43
C GLY A 72 9.96 -34.16 40.64
N ALA A 73 9.40 -35.26 40.18
CA ALA A 73 7.99 -35.61 40.25
C ALA A 73 7.45 -35.66 41.69
N SER A 74 6.24 -35.11 41.89
CA SER A 74 5.30 -35.66 42.86
C SER A 74 3.87 -35.38 42.42
N SER A 75 3.11 -36.47 42.35
CA SER A 75 1.68 -36.56 42.09
C SER A 75 0.84 -35.83 43.15
N GLY A 76 -0.12 -35.02 42.70
CA GLY A 76 -1.22 -34.50 43.51
C GLY A 76 -2.31 -33.98 42.58
N GLY A 77 -3.37 -34.77 42.41
CA GLY A 77 -4.50 -34.45 41.54
C GLY A 77 -5.32 -33.26 42.05
N GLY A 78 -5.74 -32.43 41.10
CA GLY A 78 -6.71 -31.35 41.25
C GLY A 78 -7.11 -30.86 39.85
N GLU A 79 -8.35 -31.11 39.46
CA GLU A 79 -8.98 -30.73 38.19
C GLU A 79 -8.99 -29.22 37.91
N GLY A 80 -8.86 -28.89 36.62
CA GLY A 80 -9.52 -27.74 36.01
C GLY A 80 -8.61 -26.55 35.65
N GLY A 81 -7.98 -26.61 34.47
CA GLY A 81 -7.28 -25.47 33.86
C GLY A 81 -5.95 -25.87 33.23
N GLY A 82 -5.98 -26.85 32.32
CA GLY A 82 -4.81 -27.17 31.52
C GLY A 82 -4.59 -26.07 30.49
N ASP A 83 -3.51 -25.31 30.68
CA ASP A 83 -2.92 -24.46 29.65
C ASP A 83 -2.70 -25.33 28.40
N CYS A 84 -3.54 -25.12 27.38
CA CYS A 84 -3.47 -25.93 26.16
C CYS A 84 -2.14 -25.60 25.47
N GLY A 85 -1.21 -26.55 25.48
CA GLY A 85 0.01 -26.48 24.69
C GLY A 85 -0.31 -26.60 23.20
N GLY A 86 -0.82 -25.51 22.61
CA GLY A 86 -1.18 -25.44 21.21
C GLY A 86 0.02 -25.06 20.34
N GLN A 87 0.25 -25.82 19.28
CA GLN A 87 0.86 -25.23 18.09
C GLN A 87 -0.25 -24.41 17.44
N GLN A 88 -0.14 -23.08 17.48
CA GLN A 88 -0.98 -22.20 16.67
C GLN A 88 -0.59 -22.45 15.21
N VAL A 89 -1.45 -23.15 14.49
CA VAL A 89 -1.42 -23.12 13.04
C VAL A 89 -2.37 -21.99 12.67
N GLU A 90 -1.83 -20.78 12.60
CA GLU A 90 -2.51 -19.71 11.89
C GLU A 90 -2.75 -20.22 10.48
N ALA A 91 -4.00 -20.26 10.02
CA ALA A 91 -4.22 -20.48 8.60
C ALA A 91 -3.49 -19.33 7.92
N GLN A 92 -2.41 -19.64 7.19
CA GLN A 92 -1.49 -18.65 6.65
C GLN A 92 -2.31 -17.54 5.97
N PRO A 93 -2.36 -16.32 6.52
CA PRO A 93 -3.08 -15.24 5.87
C PRO A 93 -2.49 -15.13 4.46
N ARG A 94 -3.34 -15.23 3.42
CA ARG A 94 -2.87 -15.12 2.03
C ARG A 94 -2.04 -13.85 1.96
N GLN A 95 -0.76 -13.98 1.61
CA GLN A 95 0.13 -12.82 1.62
C GLN A 95 -0.36 -11.83 0.56
N VAL A 96 -0.85 -10.69 1.02
CA VAL A 96 -1.42 -9.66 0.14
C VAL A 96 -0.35 -8.63 -0.15
N HIS A 97 -0.19 -8.32 -1.43
CA HIS A 97 0.73 -7.29 -1.92
C HIS A 97 -0.08 -6.25 -2.68
N LEU A 98 -0.21 -5.06 -2.10
CA LEU A 98 -0.87 -3.94 -2.72
C LEU A 98 0.15 -2.98 -3.31
N VAL A 99 0.07 -2.71 -4.61
CA VAL A 99 0.79 -1.61 -5.26
C VAL A 99 -0.18 -0.45 -5.45
N ILE A 100 0.09 0.64 -4.74
CA ILE A 100 -0.64 1.89 -4.91
C ILE A 100 -0.01 2.66 -6.05
N VAL A 101 -0.79 2.97 -7.09
CA VAL A 101 -0.41 3.80 -8.22
C VAL A 101 -1.12 5.13 -8.02
N LEU A 102 -0.41 6.12 -7.49
CA LEU A 102 -0.98 7.38 -7.03
C LEU A 102 -0.55 8.53 -7.94
N ASP A 103 -1.57 9.23 -8.43
CA ASP A 103 -1.46 10.43 -9.22
C ASP A 103 -1.06 11.63 -8.36
N ARG A 104 -0.05 12.36 -8.80
CA ARG A 104 0.39 13.64 -8.25
C ARG A 104 0.40 14.74 -9.31
N SER A 105 -0.36 14.62 -10.39
CA SER A 105 -0.41 15.61 -11.48
C SER A 105 -0.90 16.99 -11.01
N ASP A 106 -0.74 18.01 -11.85
CA ASP A 106 -1.09 19.41 -11.55
C ASP A 106 -2.54 19.60 -11.10
N SER A 107 -3.47 18.77 -11.58
CA SER A 107 -4.89 18.81 -11.17
C SER A 107 -5.07 18.59 -9.67
N MET A 108 -4.14 17.89 -9.02
CA MET A 108 -4.14 17.64 -7.58
C MET A 108 -3.85 18.90 -6.75
N THR A 109 -3.39 19.99 -7.37
CA THR A 109 -3.26 21.32 -6.71
C THR A 109 -4.60 22.05 -6.59
N LYS A 110 -5.65 21.61 -7.28
CA LYS A 110 -6.94 22.31 -7.31
C LYS A 110 -7.60 22.27 -5.93
N ASP A 111 -8.17 23.40 -5.54
CA ASP A 111 -8.94 23.53 -4.31
C ASP A 111 -10.18 22.62 -4.30
N TRP A 112 -10.42 22.01 -3.15
CA TRP A 112 -11.63 21.29 -2.79
C TRP A 112 -11.94 21.51 -1.30
N GLU A 113 -13.11 22.09 -1.01
CA GLU A 113 -13.59 22.32 0.37
C GLU A 113 -12.59 23.03 1.31
N GLY A 114 -11.72 23.89 0.77
CA GLY A 114 -10.77 24.70 1.54
C GLY A 114 -9.40 24.05 1.78
N SER A 115 -9.10 22.93 1.12
CA SER A 115 -7.77 22.32 1.01
C SER A 115 -7.50 21.93 -0.46
N ASP A 116 -6.24 21.76 -0.84
CA ASP A 116 -5.93 21.14 -2.13
C ASP A 116 -6.20 19.62 -2.08
N ARG A 117 -6.50 19.04 -3.26
CA ARG A 117 -6.82 17.61 -3.41
C ARG A 117 -5.68 16.69 -2.97
N TRP A 118 -4.43 17.10 -3.19
CA TRP A 118 -3.26 16.36 -2.74
C TRP A 118 -3.21 16.21 -1.22
N THR A 119 -3.38 17.30 -0.48
CA THR A 119 -3.39 17.32 0.98
C THR A 119 -4.51 16.44 1.52
N MET A 120 -5.71 16.50 0.93
CA MET A 120 -6.81 15.61 1.30
C MET A 120 -6.49 14.15 1.02
N MET A 121 -5.97 13.83 -0.17
CA MET A 121 -5.60 12.48 -0.56
C MET A 121 -4.50 11.91 0.34
N LYS A 122 -3.48 12.70 0.69
CA LYS A 122 -2.44 12.32 1.65
C LYS A 122 -3.01 12.00 3.02
N GLY A 123 -3.93 12.83 3.52
CA GLY A 123 -4.63 12.58 4.77
C GLY A 123 -5.42 11.28 4.74
N ALA A 124 -6.27 11.12 3.73
CA ALA A 124 -7.11 9.93 3.55
C ALA A 124 -6.29 8.64 3.40
N LEU A 125 -5.30 8.66 2.50
CA LEU A 125 -4.40 7.53 2.30
C LEU A 125 -3.58 7.24 3.55
N GLY A 126 -3.08 8.27 4.23
CA GLY A 126 -2.29 8.12 5.45
C GLY A 126 -3.06 7.39 6.56
N THR A 127 -4.34 7.73 6.75
CA THR A 127 -5.23 7.03 7.68
C THR A 127 -5.52 5.60 7.21
N ALA A 128 -5.84 5.42 5.93
CA ALA A 128 -6.16 4.10 5.39
C ALA A 128 -4.95 3.14 5.49
N LEU A 129 -3.73 3.62 5.21
CA LEU A 129 -2.50 2.88 5.37
C LEU A 129 -2.21 2.50 6.84
N ASP A 130 -2.57 3.34 7.81
CA ASP A 130 -2.43 2.98 9.23
C ASP A 130 -3.33 1.81 9.63
N VAL A 131 -4.50 1.66 9.01
CA VAL A 131 -5.41 0.54 9.26
C VAL A 131 -4.85 -0.78 8.73
N ILE A 132 -4.19 -0.76 7.57
CA ILE A 132 -3.71 -1.97 6.90
C ILE A 132 -2.22 -2.30 7.14
N ARG A 133 -1.49 -1.43 7.85
CA ARG A 133 -0.03 -1.55 8.05
C ARG A 133 0.45 -2.91 8.56
N ASP A 134 -0.35 -3.56 9.40
CA ASP A 134 -0.01 -4.85 10.02
C ASP A 134 -0.73 -6.03 9.33
N ARG A 135 -1.45 -5.78 8.23
CA ARG A 135 -2.30 -6.75 7.54
C ARG A 135 -1.79 -7.17 6.16
N MET A 136 -0.98 -6.34 5.50
CA MET A 136 -0.49 -6.62 4.15
C MET A 136 0.86 -5.97 3.84
N SER A 137 1.48 -6.40 2.74
CA SER A 137 2.60 -5.69 2.14
C SER A 137 2.09 -4.60 1.21
N VAL A 138 2.70 -3.42 1.27
CA VAL A 138 2.30 -2.26 0.47
C VAL A 138 3.52 -1.70 -0.25
N GLY A 139 3.35 -1.35 -1.52
CA GLY A 139 4.28 -0.54 -2.30
C GLY A 139 3.57 0.69 -2.86
N LEU A 140 4.35 1.68 -3.29
CA LEU A 140 3.84 2.92 -3.87
C LEU A 140 4.59 3.26 -5.15
N GLN A 141 3.84 3.57 -6.18
CA GLN A 141 4.31 4.21 -7.39
C GLN A 141 3.63 5.57 -7.53
N LEU A 142 4.42 6.62 -7.39
CA LEU A 142 3.99 7.97 -7.73
C LEU A 142 4.16 8.22 -9.23
N PHE A 143 3.18 8.90 -9.81
CA PHE A 143 3.27 9.41 -11.18
C PHE A 143 2.64 10.81 -11.29
N PRO A 144 3.13 11.67 -12.18
CA PRO A 144 4.36 11.54 -12.97
C PRO A 144 5.63 11.68 -12.11
N SER A 145 6.80 11.34 -12.64
CA SER A 145 8.09 11.52 -11.94
C SER A 145 8.74 12.89 -12.17
N ASP A 146 8.19 13.70 -13.06
CA ASP A 146 8.63 15.07 -13.33
C ASP A 146 7.42 15.98 -13.57
N GLU A 147 7.67 17.25 -13.90
CA GLU A 147 6.65 18.26 -14.17
C GLU A 147 6.01 18.12 -15.58
N HIS A 148 6.13 16.96 -16.21
CA HIS A 148 5.56 16.64 -17.53
C HIS A 148 4.99 15.22 -17.51
N CYS A 149 5.28 14.42 -18.54
CA CYS A 149 4.84 13.04 -18.74
C CYS A 149 5.85 12.00 -18.26
N GLY A 150 6.85 12.40 -17.47
CA GLY A 150 7.94 11.53 -17.09
C GLY A 150 7.47 10.35 -16.26
N MET A 151 7.99 9.17 -16.59
CA MET A 151 8.01 8.00 -15.73
C MET A 151 9.47 7.56 -15.60
N PRO A 152 9.90 7.05 -14.43
CA PRO A 152 11.27 6.57 -14.28
C PRO A 152 11.55 5.43 -15.27
N ALA A 153 12.81 5.20 -15.62
CA ALA A 153 13.17 4.01 -16.40
C ALA A 153 13.05 2.73 -15.54
N GLY A 154 12.99 1.57 -16.18
CA GLY A 154 12.93 0.26 -15.50
C GLY A 154 11.56 -0.07 -14.91
N GLU A 155 11.55 -0.89 -13.86
CA GLU A 155 10.33 -1.47 -13.28
C GLU A 155 10.19 -1.15 -11.78
N ASP A 156 11.19 -0.55 -11.13
CA ASP A 156 11.18 -0.33 -9.68
C ASP A 156 10.11 0.68 -9.24
N LEU A 157 9.38 0.39 -8.17
CA LEU A 157 8.41 1.35 -7.62
C LEU A 157 9.13 2.52 -6.89
N SER A 158 8.41 3.62 -6.67
CA SER A 158 8.90 4.73 -5.84
C SER A 158 9.19 4.27 -4.39
N VAL A 159 8.35 3.38 -3.87
CA VAL A 159 8.59 2.57 -2.67
C VAL A 159 8.27 1.13 -3.04
N ALA A 160 9.27 0.25 -2.99
CA ALA A 160 9.09 -1.17 -3.26
C ALA A 160 8.08 -1.80 -2.29
N VAL A 161 7.39 -2.85 -2.74
CA VAL A 161 6.50 -3.62 -1.89
C VAL A 161 7.31 -4.25 -0.76
N ALA A 162 6.91 -3.96 0.48
CA ALA A 162 7.44 -4.55 1.69
C ALA A 162 6.30 -4.64 2.73
N PRO A 163 6.49 -5.38 3.84
CA PRO A 163 5.50 -5.41 4.92
C PRO A 163 5.09 -3.99 5.33
N GLY A 164 3.79 -3.75 5.53
CA GLY A 164 3.26 -2.41 5.77
C GLY A 164 3.92 -1.68 6.94
N ALA A 165 4.29 -2.39 8.01
CA ALA A 165 5.05 -1.84 9.12
C ALA A 165 6.38 -1.17 8.71
N THR A 166 6.97 -1.59 7.58
CA THR A 166 8.20 -1.02 6.99
C THR A 166 7.89 -0.02 5.88
N SER A 167 6.99 -0.35 4.96
CA SER A 167 6.74 0.50 3.78
C SER A 167 5.83 1.69 4.07
N VAL A 168 4.85 1.58 4.97
CA VAL A 168 3.91 2.69 5.27
C VAL A 168 4.64 3.94 5.77
N PRO A 169 5.61 3.86 6.72
CA PRO A 169 6.39 5.04 7.10
C PRO A 169 7.19 5.65 5.94
N ALA A 170 7.76 4.82 5.07
CA ALA A 170 8.51 5.28 3.89
C ALA A 170 7.58 5.96 2.86
N ILE A 171 6.38 5.40 2.65
CA ILE A 171 5.33 5.95 1.82
C ILE A 171 4.92 7.33 2.35
N LYS A 172 4.57 7.44 3.63
CA LYS A 172 4.18 8.73 4.25
C LYS A 172 5.28 9.78 4.11
N THR A 173 6.53 9.40 4.38
CA THR A 173 7.68 10.30 4.21
C THR A 173 7.83 10.79 2.76
N LEU A 174 7.65 9.90 1.79
CA LEU A 174 7.69 10.27 0.38
C LEU A 174 6.55 11.23 0.01
N LEU A 175 5.34 10.96 0.47
CA LEU A 175 4.17 11.82 0.23
C LEU A 175 4.34 13.21 0.87
N ASP A 176 4.91 13.29 2.06
CA ASP A 176 5.16 14.57 2.75
C ASP A 176 6.23 15.42 2.05
N GLY A 177 7.19 14.79 1.39
CA GLY A 177 8.24 15.46 0.61
C GLY A 177 7.91 15.67 -0.87
N THR A 178 6.70 15.34 -1.31
CA THR A 178 6.28 15.45 -2.71
C THR A 178 5.19 16.50 -2.87
N ASP A 179 5.42 17.40 -3.81
CA ASP A 179 4.42 18.36 -4.29
C ASP A 179 3.78 17.85 -5.59
N PRO A 180 2.50 18.15 -5.85
CA PRO A 180 1.90 17.86 -7.13
C PRO A 180 2.54 18.65 -8.26
N GLY A 181 2.54 18.07 -9.46
CA GLY A 181 3.24 18.60 -10.61
C GLY A 181 3.06 17.72 -11.85
N GLY A 182 2.91 18.36 -13.01
CA GLY A 182 2.97 17.72 -14.32
C GLY A 182 1.66 17.10 -14.81
N ALA A 183 1.79 16.25 -15.82
CA ALA A 183 0.67 15.64 -16.53
C ALA A 183 0.34 14.25 -15.95
N THR A 184 -0.55 13.49 -16.60
CA THR A 184 -1.21 12.30 -16.01
C THR A 184 -0.92 11.03 -16.83
N PRO A 185 0.33 10.51 -16.85
CA PRO A 185 0.72 9.32 -17.63
C PRO A 185 0.24 8.00 -17.00
N THR A 186 -1.07 7.87 -16.75
CA THR A 186 -1.67 6.72 -16.04
C THR A 186 -1.40 5.40 -16.74
N ALA A 187 -1.48 5.36 -18.07
CA ALA A 187 -1.19 4.14 -18.82
C ALA A 187 0.25 3.66 -18.62
N ASP A 188 1.22 4.58 -18.66
CA ASP A 188 2.63 4.23 -18.44
C ASP A 188 2.89 3.86 -16.97
N ALA A 189 2.17 4.48 -16.04
CA ALA A 189 2.19 4.10 -14.63
C ALA A 189 1.65 2.67 -14.42
N LEU A 190 0.50 2.31 -14.99
CA LEU A 190 -0.05 0.94 -14.87
C LEU A 190 0.84 -0.09 -15.56
N ALA A 191 1.45 0.26 -16.70
CA ALA A 191 2.41 -0.61 -17.38
C ALA A 191 3.65 -0.89 -16.51
N ARG A 192 4.16 0.12 -15.79
CA ARG A 192 5.25 -0.05 -14.82
C ARG A 192 4.84 -0.95 -13.65
N ALA A 193 3.65 -0.75 -13.08
CA ALA A 193 3.14 -1.59 -12.00
C ALA A 193 3.01 -3.06 -12.43
N LEU A 194 2.53 -3.31 -13.65
CA LEU A 194 2.51 -4.65 -14.24
C LEU A 194 3.93 -5.23 -14.36
N GLY A 195 4.87 -4.46 -14.91
CA GLY A 195 6.28 -4.87 -15.02
C GLY A 195 6.88 -5.25 -13.66
N TYR A 196 6.69 -4.40 -12.65
CA TYR A 196 7.15 -4.67 -11.28
C TYR A 196 6.59 -5.99 -10.72
N LEU A 197 5.29 -6.21 -10.87
CA LEU A 197 4.57 -7.34 -10.26
C LEU A 197 4.78 -8.67 -11.00
N THR A 198 5.26 -8.64 -12.26
CA THR A 198 5.40 -9.84 -13.10
C THR A 198 6.85 -10.18 -13.44
N VAL A 199 7.70 -9.17 -13.70
CA VAL A 199 9.10 -9.34 -14.14
C VAL A 199 10.08 -8.85 -13.08
N GLY A 200 9.79 -7.70 -12.47
CA GLY A 200 10.67 -7.03 -11.53
C GLY A 200 10.71 -7.67 -10.14
N ALA A 201 11.12 -6.89 -9.14
CA ALA A 201 11.26 -7.38 -7.76
C ALA A 201 9.94 -7.91 -7.17
N GLY A 202 8.79 -7.44 -7.66
CA GLY A 202 7.47 -7.92 -7.28
C GLY A 202 7.08 -9.26 -7.91
N GLY A 203 7.78 -9.73 -8.95
CA GLY A 203 7.52 -11.00 -9.63
C GLY A 203 7.63 -12.21 -8.71
N ALA A 204 8.62 -12.21 -7.82
CA ALA A 204 8.90 -13.28 -6.86
C ALA A 204 8.02 -13.25 -5.61
N LEU A 205 7.16 -12.23 -5.45
CA LEU A 205 6.23 -12.17 -4.32
C LEU A 205 5.19 -13.29 -4.45
N GLU A 206 5.11 -14.14 -3.42
CA GLU A 206 4.08 -15.18 -3.30
C GLU A 206 2.80 -14.58 -2.70
N GLY A 207 1.63 -15.11 -3.09
CA GLY A 207 0.33 -14.62 -2.65
C GLY A 207 -0.35 -13.69 -3.66
N ASP A 208 -1.40 -13.00 -3.21
CA ASP A 208 -2.24 -12.20 -4.09
C ASP A 208 -1.65 -10.81 -4.30
N LYS A 209 -1.73 -10.35 -5.55
CA LYS A 209 -1.19 -9.06 -5.98
C LYS A 209 -2.34 -8.19 -6.46
N TYR A 210 -2.36 -6.96 -5.99
CA TYR A 210 -3.38 -5.97 -6.29
C TYR A 210 -2.76 -4.66 -6.71
N VAL A 211 -3.44 -3.95 -7.58
CA VAL A 211 -3.16 -2.54 -7.88
C VAL A 211 -4.31 -1.70 -7.34
N LEU A 212 -3.99 -0.59 -6.70
CA LEU A 212 -4.95 0.49 -6.42
C LEU A 212 -4.50 1.72 -7.19
N LEU A 213 -5.28 2.12 -8.18
CA LEU A 213 -5.10 3.36 -8.91
C LEU A 213 -5.88 4.47 -8.21
N ALA A 214 -5.20 5.53 -7.78
CA ALA A 214 -5.81 6.74 -7.23
C ALA A 214 -5.49 7.94 -8.13
N THR A 215 -6.50 8.59 -8.70
CA THR A 215 -6.36 9.72 -9.63
C THR A 215 -7.55 10.68 -9.55
N ASP A 216 -7.30 11.96 -9.82
CA ASP A 216 -8.33 13.01 -9.90
C ASP A 216 -8.63 13.46 -11.34
N GLY A 217 -7.92 12.88 -12.33
CA GLY A 217 -7.84 13.41 -13.68
C GLY A 217 -8.05 12.37 -14.78
N GLY A 218 -8.07 12.86 -16.02
CA GLY A 218 -8.13 12.04 -17.21
C GLY A 218 -6.73 11.58 -17.59
N PRO A 219 -6.51 10.28 -17.85
CA PRO A 219 -5.23 9.79 -18.34
C PRO A 219 -4.84 10.56 -19.60
N ASN A 220 -3.59 10.97 -19.71
CA ASN A 220 -3.04 11.65 -20.88
C ASN A 220 -1.60 11.17 -21.12
N CYS A 221 -0.73 11.99 -21.72
CA CYS A 221 0.65 11.63 -22.03
C CYS A 221 0.80 10.46 -22.99
N ASN A 222 -0.09 10.36 -23.98
CA ASN A 222 0.09 9.43 -25.08
C ASN A 222 0.98 10.07 -26.16
N GLN A 223 2.20 9.54 -26.28
CA GLN A 223 3.19 10.03 -27.23
C GLN A 223 2.99 9.50 -28.66
N ASP A 224 1.87 8.85 -28.97
CA ASP A 224 1.54 8.46 -30.34
C ASP A 224 1.37 9.72 -31.21
N PRO A 225 2.22 9.95 -32.23
CA PRO A 225 2.13 11.11 -33.10
C PRO A 225 0.84 11.14 -33.94
N ALA A 226 0.09 10.03 -34.01
CA ALA A 226 -1.21 9.95 -34.66
C ALA A 226 -2.37 10.34 -33.74
N MET A 227 -2.13 10.50 -32.43
CA MET A 227 -3.15 10.90 -31.46
C MET A 227 -3.66 12.30 -31.78
N THR A 228 -4.97 12.41 -31.96
CA THR A 228 -5.67 13.69 -32.12
C THR A 228 -6.96 13.62 -31.33
N CYS A 229 -7.39 14.75 -30.76
CA CYS A 229 -8.59 14.80 -29.96
C CYS A 229 -9.40 16.06 -30.22
N GLU A 230 -10.72 15.88 -30.21
CA GLU A 230 -11.66 16.99 -30.16
C GLU A 230 -11.73 17.55 -28.73
N ALA A 231 -12.35 18.73 -28.56
CA ALA A 231 -12.46 19.40 -27.26
C ALA A 231 -13.07 18.51 -26.15
N ALA A 232 -13.97 17.58 -26.51
CA ALA A 232 -14.61 16.67 -25.56
C ALA A 232 -13.68 15.56 -25.02
N THR A 233 -12.51 15.39 -25.63
CA THR A 233 -11.49 14.39 -25.30
C THR A 233 -10.12 15.05 -25.08
N CYS A 234 -10.11 16.36 -24.91
CA CYS A 234 -8.94 17.16 -24.58
C CYS A 234 -8.95 17.38 -23.08
N THR A 235 -7.98 16.83 -22.34
CA THR A 235 -8.03 16.89 -20.87
C THR A 235 -8.00 18.33 -20.38
N THR A 236 -7.19 19.20 -20.97
CA THR A 236 -7.19 20.64 -20.67
C THR A 236 -8.56 21.33 -20.85
N ASN A 237 -9.35 20.90 -21.84
CA ASN A 237 -10.73 21.40 -21.99
C ASN A 237 -11.66 20.81 -20.93
N MET A 238 -11.57 19.51 -20.69
CA MET A 238 -12.39 18.81 -19.71
C MET A 238 -12.16 19.31 -18.28
N ASP A 239 -10.92 19.70 -17.99
CA ASP A 239 -10.47 20.26 -16.71
C ASP A 239 -10.86 21.72 -16.49
N GLY A 240 -11.39 22.38 -17.53
CA GLY A 240 -11.80 23.78 -17.49
C GLY A 240 -10.64 24.78 -17.58
N ASP A 241 -9.42 24.31 -17.85
CA ASP A 241 -8.21 25.13 -17.86
C ASP A 241 -7.94 25.77 -19.23
N CYS A 242 -8.79 25.47 -20.22
CA CYS A 242 -8.70 26.05 -21.55
C CYS A 242 -9.06 27.56 -21.54
N PRO A 243 -8.22 28.45 -22.11
CA PRO A 243 -8.48 29.89 -22.09
C PRO A 243 -9.83 30.27 -22.71
N SER A 244 -10.48 31.27 -22.14
CA SER A 244 -11.76 31.77 -22.62
C SER A 244 -11.71 32.16 -24.10
N GLY A 245 -12.64 31.64 -24.90
CA GLY A 245 -12.71 31.91 -26.34
C GLY A 245 -11.87 30.95 -27.21
N VAL A 246 -11.14 30.01 -26.61
CA VAL A 246 -10.48 28.90 -27.32
C VAL A 246 -11.40 27.68 -27.33
N PRO A 247 -11.92 27.24 -28.49
CA PRO A 247 -12.87 26.11 -28.53
C PRO A 247 -12.25 24.75 -28.20
N ASN A 248 -10.98 24.54 -28.55
CA ASN A 248 -10.23 23.31 -28.30
C ASN A 248 -8.77 23.69 -28.04
N CYS A 249 -8.27 23.34 -26.86
CA CYS A 249 -6.90 23.59 -26.41
C CYS A 249 -5.90 22.53 -26.88
N CYS A 250 -6.39 21.42 -27.42
CA CYS A 250 -5.56 20.35 -27.95
C CYS A 250 -5.36 20.45 -29.47
N VAL A 251 -5.68 21.58 -30.10
CA VAL A 251 -5.37 21.80 -31.52
C VAL A 251 -3.91 22.21 -31.70
N ALA A 252 -3.22 21.47 -32.58
CA ALA A 252 -1.81 21.58 -32.98
C ALA A 252 -0.79 20.82 -32.10
N GLY A 253 -0.42 19.60 -32.52
CA GLY A 253 0.86 18.94 -32.19
C GLY A 253 1.10 18.57 -30.73
N LEU A 254 0.11 18.76 -29.85
CA LEU A 254 0.16 18.40 -28.43
C LEU A 254 -0.61 17.09 -28.25
N THR A 255 0.02 15.97 -28.57
CA THR A 255 -0.56 14.61 -28.42
C THR A 255 -0.75 14.24 -26.95
N ASP A 256 0.12 14.79 -26.10
CA ASP A 256 0.24 14.44 -24.68
C ASP A 256 -0.90 14.98 -23.80
N VAL A 257 -1.81 15.79 -24.34
CA VAL A 257 -2.97 16.38 -23.62
C VAL A 257 -4.32 15.78 -24.05
N CYS A 258 -4.29 14.85 -25.01
CA CYS A 258 -5.47 14.10 -25.38
C CYS A 258 -5.75 12.99 -24.36
N LEU A 259 -7.03 12.71 -24.12
CA LEU A 259 -7.48 11.65 -23.23
C LEU A 259 -6.98 10.29 -23.73
N ASP A 260 -6.20 9.61 -22.90
CA ASP A 260 -5.54 8.33 -23.16
C ASP A 260 -6.26 7.16 -22.47
N ASP A 261 -7.59 7.16 -22.57
CA ASP A 261 -8.47 6.16 -21.96
C ASP A 261 -8.25 4.76 -22.56
N VAL A 262 -8.14 4.65 -23.89
CA VAL A 262 -8.01 3.36 -24.59
C VAL A 262 -6.75 2.60 -24.15
N ARG A 263 -5.59 3.27 -24.10
CA ARG A 263 -4.34 2.66 -23.64
C ARG A 263 -4.43 2.31 -22.16
N THR A 264 -5.00 3.20 -21.34
CA THR A 264 -5.17 2.98 -19.90
C THR A 264 -6.06 1.77 -19.60
N VAL A 265 -7.20 1.64 -20.27
CA VAL A 265 -8.09 0.47 -20.17
C VAL A 265 -7.37 -0.80 -20.60
N GLN A 266 -6.58 -0.74 -21.67
CA GLN A 266 -5.78 -1.90 -22.09
C GLN A 266 -4.78 -2.32 -21.01
N ARG A 267 -4.15 -1.38 -20.28
CA ARG A 267 -3.24 -1.74 -19.17
C ARG A 267 -3.93 -2.40 -18.00
N VAL A 268 -5.15 -1.98 -17.67
CA VAL A 268 -5.96 -2.66 -16.66
C VAL A 268 -6.33 -4.09 -17.11
N LYS A 269 -6.66 -4.27 -18.39
CA LYS A 269 -6.87 -5.62 -18.96
C LYS A 269 -5.61 -6.48 -18.90
N ASP A 270 -4.45 -5.91 -19.18
CA ASP A 270 -3.17 -6.61 -19.11
C ASP A 270 -2.87 -7.06 -17.66
N LEU A 271 -3.13 -6.19 -16.66
CA LEU A 271 -3.04 -6.54 -15.23
C LEU A 271 -3.98 -7.70 -14.88
N ARG A 272 -5.25 -7.61 -15.30
CA ARG A 272 -6.23 -8.68 -15.05
C ARG A 272 -5.82 -10.00 -15.69
N ALA A 273 -5.28 -9.97 -16.91
CA ALA A 273 -4.78 -11.15 -17.60
C ALA A 273 -3.59 -11.80 -16.86
N ALA A 274 -2.82 -11.03 -16.10
CA ALA A 274 -1.78 -11.51 -15.20
C ALA A 274 -2.31 -11.95 -13.81
N GLY A 275 -3.64 -11.95 -13.60
CA GLY A 275 -4.26 -12.30 -12.32
C GLY A 275 -4.24 -11.18 -11.27
N ILE A 276 -3.94 -9.94 -11.67
CA ILE A 276 -3.83 -8.79 -10.78
C ILE A 276 -5.08 -7.93 -10.94
N LYS A 277 -5.91 -7.83 -9.89
CA LYS A 277 -7.09 -6.94 -9.91
C LYS A 277 -6.69 -5.50 -9.68
N THR A 278 -7.44 -4.57 -10.27
CA THR A 278 -7.15 -3.12 -10.20
C THR A 278 -8.31 -2.38 -9.56
N PHE A 279 -8.16 -1.97 -8.31
CA PHE A 279 -9.07 -1.07 -7.61
C PHE A 279 -8.90 0.35 -8.12
N VAL A 280 -10.00 1.04 -8.40
CA VAL A 280 -9.98 2.42 -8.91
C VAL A 280 -10.58 3.35 -7.88
N VAL A 281 -9.81 4.37 -7.53
CA VAL A 281 -10.13 5.37 -6.53
C VAL A 281 -10.15 6.73 -7.20
N GLY A 282 -11.34 7.30 -7.33
CA GLY A 282 -11.56 8.63 -7.88
C GLY A 282 -11.44 9.69 -6.78
N ILE A 283 -10.53 10.61 -6.98
CA ILE A 283 -10.32 11.76 -6.10
C ILE A 283 -11.30 12.88 -6.50
N PRO A 284 -11.80 13.70 -5.56
CA PRO A 284 -12.78 14.74 -5.87
C PRO A 284 -12.32 15.63 -7.02
N GLY A 285 -13.23 15.87 -7.98
CA GLY A 285 -12.92 16.55 -9.24
C GLY A 285 -12.87 15.65 -10.46
N ALA A 286 -12.75 14.33 -10.29
CA ALA A 286 -12.71 13.35 -11.39
C ALA A 286 -14.04 13.15 -12.13
N THR A 287 -15.10 13.89 -11.78
CA THR A 287 -16.46 13.70 -12.34
C THR A 287 -16.53 13.81 -13.87
N ALA A 288 -15.69 14.64 -14.49
CA ALA A 288 -15.58 14.73 -15.96
C ALA A 288 -15.09 13.42 -16.59
N TYR A 289 -14.36 12.60 -15.82
CA TYR A 289 -13.73 11.35 -16.22
C TYR A 289 -14.42 10.12 -15.61
N ALA A 290 -15.59 10.28 -14.96
CA ALA A 290 -16.30 9.19 -14.30
C ALA A 290 -16.54 7.99 -15.22
N HIS A 291 -16.82 8.22 -16.51
CA HIS A 291 -16.99 7.15 -17.49
C HIS A 291 -15.71 6.32 -17.72
N VAL A 292 -14.53 6.97 -17.70
CA VAL A 292 -13.24 6.27 -17.80
C VAL A 292 -13.00 5.48 -16.53
N LEU A 293 -13.14 6.10 -15.36
CA LEU A 293 -12.93 5.44 -14.07
C LEU A 293 -13.87 4.25 -13.85
N ASP A 294 -15.13 4.37 -14.26
CA ASP A 294 -16.10 3.27 -14.27
C ASP A 294 -15.62 2.11 -15.15
N GLN A 295 -15.15 2.42 -16.35
CA GLN A 295 -14.64 1.42 -17.27
C GLN A 295 -13.40 0.73 -16.70
N LEU A 296 -12.47 1.47 -16.10
CA LEU A 296 -11.29 0.90 -15.46
C LEU A 296 -11.68 -0.04 -14.30
N ALA A 297 -12.65 0.34 -13.46
CA ALA A 297 -13.10 -0.51 -12.36
C ALA A 297 -13.77 -1.81 -12.85
N VAL A 298 -14.59 -1.73 -13.91
CA VAL A 298 -15.23 -2.90 -14.55
C VAL A 298 -14.18 -3.83 -15.17
N GLU A 299 -13.26 -3.26 -15.94
CA GLU A 299 -12.23 -4.04 -16.65
C GLU A 299 -11.19 -4.61 -15.67
N GLY A 300 -10.99 -3.93 -14.53
CA GLY A 300 -10.12 -4.33 -13.42
C GLY A 300 -10.71 -5.37 -12.47
N ASP A 301 -11.97 -5.78 -12.68
CA ASP A 301 -12.70 -6.75 -11.85
C ASP A 301 -12.96 -6.30 -10.40
N THR A 302 -13.15 -4.98 -10.21
CA THR A 302 -13.37 -4.38 -8.88
C THR A 302 -14.49 -3.32 -8.90
N ALA A 303 -15.40 -3.38 -9.87
CA ALA A 303 -16.52 -2.45 -9.91
C ALA A 303 -17.37 -2.55 -8.62
N THR A 304 -17.64 -1.41 -8.01
CA THR A 304 -18.35 -1.32 -6.71
C THR A 304 -19.87 -1.44 -6.87
N SER A 305 -20.37 -1.25 -8.09
CA SER A 305 -21.80 -1.14 -8.38
C SER A 305 -22.11 -1.44 -9.86
N GLU A 306 -23.39 -1.67 -10.15
CA GLU A 306 -23.89 -1.83 -11.52
C GLU A 306 -24.14 -0.49 -12.23
N THR A 307 -24.00 0.65 -11.54
CA THR A 307 -24.33 1.98 -12.04
C THR A 307 -23.33 3.01 -11.53
N SER A 308 -22.94 3.97 -12.37
CA SER A 308 -21.98 5.02 -11.99
C SER A 308 -22.33 5.72 -10.66
N PRO A 309 -21.35 6.01 -9.78
CA PRO A 309 -19.94 5.61 -9.88
C PRO A 309 -19.76 4.12 -9.56
N ARG A 310 -18.96 3.44 -10.38
CA ARG A 310 -18.54 2.04 -10.24
C ARG A 310 -17.14 1.91 -9.64
N TYR A 311 -16.50 3.04 -9.35
CA TYR A 311 -15.22 3.15 -8.65
C TYR A 311 -15.46 3.66 -7.22
N PHE A 312 -14.39 3.70 -6.42
CA PHE A 312 -14.44 4.23 -5.06
C PHE A 312 -14.22 5.74 -5.07
N GLU A 313 -15.11 6.51 -4.47
CA GLU A 313 -14.92 7.95 -4.31
C GLU A 313 -14.23 8.26 -2.98
N VAL A 314 -13.13 9.02 -3.02
CA VAL A 314 -12.48 9.54 -1.80
C VAL A 314 -13.19 10.83 -1.42
N VAL A 315 -14.33 10.69 -0.76
CA VAL A 315 -14.99 11.82 -0.10
C VAL A 315 -14.49 11.98 1.34
N ASP A 316 -13.96 10.91 1.95
CA ASP A 316 -13.32 10.96 3.26
C ASP A 316 -12.30 9.81 3.46
N ALA A 317 -11.49 9.90 4.51
CA ALA A 317 -10.47 8.92 4.87
C ALA A 317 -11.04 7.55 5.28
N ALA A 318 -12.29 7.53 5.77
CA ALA A 318 -12.92 6.33 6.29
C ALA A 318 -13.33 5.40 5.14
N SER A 319 -13.91 5.95 4.05
CA SER A 319 -14.30 5.15 2.89
C SER A 319 -13.11 4.44 2.23
N LEU A 320 -11.95 5.09 2.17
CA LEU A 320 -10.72 4.50 1.65
C LEU A 320 -10.16 3.42 2.58
N GLY A 321 -10.18 3.67 3.89
CA GLY A 321 -9.80 2.66 4.91
C GLY A 321 -10.69 1.43 4.88
N ASP A 322 -12.01 1.62 4.76
CA ASP A 322 -13.00 0.55 4.64
C ASP A 322 -12.80 -0.23 3.34
N THR A 323 -12.48 0.45 2.24
CA THR A 323 -12.14 -0.19 0.96
C THR A 323 -10.90 -1.07 1.09
N LEU A 324 -9.79 -0.52 1.60
CA LEU A 324 -8.56 -1.27 1.80
C LEU A 324 -8.73 -2.43 2.78
N THR A 325 -9.59 -2.27 3.78
CA THR A 325 -9.98 -3.35 4.70
C THR A 325 -10.86 -4.40 3.99
N GLY A 326 -11.78 -3.98 3.13
CA GLY A 326 -12.58 -4.87 2.29
C GLY A 326 -11.71 -5.75 1.40
N ILE A 327 -10.63 -5.20 0.83
CA ILE A 327 -9.63 -5.99 0.07
C ILE A 327 -9.06 -7.11 0.93
N THR A 328 -8.71 -6.84 2.20
CA THR A 328 -8.20 -7.90 3.10
C THR A 328 -9.24 -8.96 3.42
N ARG A 329 -10.50 -8.57 3.63
CA ARG A 329 -11.58 -9.50 3.97
C ARG A 329 -11.97 -10.38 2.78
N ASP A 330 -11.99 -9.82 1.57
CA ASP A 330 -12.28 -10.55 0.33
C ASP A 330 -11.32 -11.72 0.03
N LEU A 331 -10.23 -11.84 0.77
CA LEU A 331 -9.16 -12.81 0.52
C LEU A 331 -9.25 -14.06 1.38
N VAL A 332 -9.94 -14.01 2.52
CA VAL A 332 -10.24 -15.20 3.35
C VAL A 332 -11.59 -15.76 2.93
N ARG A 333 -11.75 -16.05 1.64
CA ARG A 333 -12.98 -16.61 1.05
C ARG A 333 -12.90 -18.11 0.80
N THR A 334 -11.89 -18.80 1.36
CA THR A 334 -11.74 -20.25 1.25
C THR A 334 -12.30 -20.95 2.47
N CYS A 335 -13.04 -22.03 2.23
CA CYS A 335 -13.48 -22.94 3.29
C CYS A 335 -12.50 -24.11 3.50
N ALA A 336 -11.49 -24.26 2.64
CA ALA A 336 -10.49 -25.30 2.74
C ALA A 336 -9.20 -24.72 3.33
N LEU A 337 -8.78 -25.26 4.46
CA LEU A 337 -7.60 -24.85 5.23
C LEU A 337 -6.56 -25.98 5.18
N SER A 338 -5.45 -25.74 4.50
CA SER A 338 -4.35 -26.72 4.45
C SER A 338 -3.52 -26.63 5.73
N LEU A 339 -3.29 -27.77 6.37
CA LEU A 339 -2.46 -27.86 7.57
C LEU A 339 -0.99 -28.08 7.19
N GLU A 340 -0.06 -27.40 7.86
CA GLU A 340 1.38 -27.58 7.65
C GLU A 340 1.91 -28.87 8.28
N THR A 341 1.30 -29.30 9.39
CA THR A 341 1.65 -30.51 10.13
C THR A 341 0.41 -31.34 10.41
N GLU A 342 0.60 -32.66 10.50
CA GLU A 342 -0.48 -33.57 10.89
C GLU A 342 -0.86 -33.33 12.36
N PRO A 343 -2.16 -33.13 12.69
CA PRO A 343 -2.61 -32.98 14.06
C PRO A 343 -2.17 -34.18 14.93
N PRO A 344 -1.51 -33.96 16.08
CA PRO A 344 -1.08 -35.05 16.97
C PRO A 344 -2.25 -35.90 17.48
N ASP A 345 -3.42 -35.27 17.68
CA ASP A 345 -4.67 -35.92 18.05
C ASP A 345 -5.82 -35.22 17.32
N ARG A 346 -6.48 -35.95 16.42
CA ARG A 346 -7.59 -35.43 15.59
C ARG A 346 -8.87 -35.15 16.39
N ALA A 347 -8.98 -35.64 17.63
CA ALA A 347 -10.08 -35.31 18.54
C ALA A 347 -9.80 -34.06 19.40
N LYS A 348 -8.63 -33.44 19.21
CA LYS A 348 -8.18 -32.26 19.97
C LYS A 348 -7.79 -31.13 19.05
N VAL A 349 -8.69 -30.76 18.16
CA VAL A 349 -8.50 -29.65 17.20
C VAL A 349 -9.70 -28.72 17.29
N ASN A 350 -9.44 -27.42 17.38
CA ASN A 350 -10.45 -26.37 17.33
C ASN A 350 -10.15 -25.42 16.17
N VAL A 351 -11.21 -25.00 15.48
CA VAL A 351 -11.16 -24.01 14.40
C VAL A 351 -11.83 -22.75 14.92
N PHE A 352 -11.18 -21.61 14.72
CA PHE A 352 -11.71 -20.30 15.07
C PHE A 352 -11.86 -19.47 13.80
N ILE A 353 -12.98 -18.78 13.66
CA ILE A 353 -13.26 -17.80 12.62
C ILE A 353 -13.52 -16.47 13.33
N ASP A 354 -12.73 -15.44 13.05
CA ASP A 354 -12.85 -14.12 13.70
C ASP A 354 -12.85 -14.21 15.24
N ASP A 355 -11.97 -15.06 15.77
CA ASP A 355 -11.83 -15.41 17.19
C ASP A 355 -13.01 -16.14 17.84
N GLU A 356 -14.07 -16.46 17.09
CA GLU A 356 -15.16 -17.32 17.54
C GLU A 356 -14.88 -18.79 17.20
N VAL A 357 -15.09 -19.70 18.16
CA VAL A 357 -14.90 -21.13 17.92
C VAL A 357 -16.02 -21.69 17.04
N LEU A 358 -15.65 -22.33 15.94
CA LEU A 358 -16.56 -23.05 15.07
C LEU A 358 -16.67 -24.52 15.55
N PRO A 359 -17.84 -24.97 16.04
CA PRO A 359 -18.02 -26.35 16.43
C PRO A 359 -17.78 -27.30 15.25
N LYS A 360 -17.19 -28.46 15.52
CA LYS A 360 -16.98 -29.48 14.48
C LYS A 360 -18.28 -30.10 13.94
N PRO A 361 -19.24 -30.55 14.79
CA PRO A 361 -20.39 -31.29 14.30
C PRO A 361 -21.44 -30.37 13.66
N GLY A 362 -22.27 -30.97 12.81
CA GLY A 362 -23.41 -30.30 12.17
C GLY A 362 -23.18 -29.97 10.70
N ASP A 363 -24.25 -29.43 10.10
CA ASP A 363 -24.24 -28.95 8.72
C ASP A 363 -23.46 -27.62 8.58
N ASP A 364 -23.37 -26.86 9.68
CA ASP A 364 -22.64 -25.60 9.80
C ASP A 364 -21.53 -25.76 10.86
N GLY A 365 -20.34 -26.12 10.39
CA GLY A 365 -19.24 -26.60 11.21
C GLY A 365 -18.02 -26.90 10.34
N TRP A 366 -17.19 -27.87 10.69
CA TRP A 366 -16.02 -28.24 9.88
C TRP A 366 -15.71 -29.73 9.92
N ASP A 367 -14.94 -30.22 8.95
CA ASP A 367 -14.48 -31.60 8.91
C ASP A 367 -13.08 -31.75 8.34
N TYR A 368 -12.51 -32.95 8.43
CA TYR A 368 -11.28 -33.29 7.72
C TYR A 368 -11.58 -33.80 6.31
N ASP A 369 -10.82 -33.29 5.34
CA ASP A 369 -10.60 -33.93 4.06
C ASP A 369 -9.27 -34.69 4.11
N ASP A 370 -9.39 -36.02 4.21
CA ASP A 370 -8.28 -36.96 4.28
C ASP A 370 -7.65 -37.28 2.91
N SER A 371 -8.09 -36.65 1.83
CA SER A 371 -7.48 -36.82 0.51
C SER A 371 -6.12 -36.14 0.37
N THR A 372 -5.77 -35.26 1.32
CA THR A 372 -4.49 -34.57 1.42
C THR A 372 -3.66 -35.10 2.60
N THR A 373 -2.34 -34.86 2.58
CA THR A 373 -1.45 -35.23 3.69
C THR A 373 -0.45 -34.09 3.90
N PRO A 374 -0.52 -33.34 5.02
CA PRO A 374 -1.51 -33.41 6.13
C PRO A 374 -2.97 -33.19 5.68
N PRO A 375 -3.97 -33.64 6.46
CA PRO A 375 -5.38 -33.50 6.08
C PRO A 375 -5.79 -32.02 6.02
N THR A 376 -6.68 -31.68 5.08
CA THR A 376 -7.23 -30.33 4.93
C THR A 376 -8.46 -30.19 5.84
N ILE A 377 -8.60 -29.07 6.54
CA ILE A 377 -9.83 -28.76 7.28
C ILE A 377 -10.82 -28.07 6.31
N VAL A 378 -12.04 -28.58 6.22
CA VAL A 378 -13.10 -28.07 5.35
C VAL A 378 -14.23 -27.51 6.21
N ILE A 379 -14.40 -26.19 6.18
CA ILE A 379 -15.54 -25.46 6.74
C ILE A 379 -16.78 -25.76 5.89
N LYS A 380 -17.92 -26.01 6.53
CA LYS A 380 -19.20 -26.40 5.91
C LYS A 380 -20.30 -25.40 6.29
N GLY A 381 -21.41 -25.45 5.56
CA GLY A 381 -22.64 -24.76 5.93
C GLY A 381 -22.65 -23.25 5.74
N ALA A 382 -23.49 -22.57 6.50
CA ALA A 382 -23.73 -21.13 6.41
C ALA A 382 -22.46 -20.33 6.70
N THR A 383 -21.63 -20.78 7.63
CA THR A 383 -20.31 -20.21 7.95
C THR A 383 -19.41 -20.27 6.73
N CYS A 384 -19.34 -21.40 6.03
CA CYS A 384 -18.56 -21.49 4.79
C CYS A 384 -19.08 -20.53 3.70
N GLU A 385 -20.40 -20.43 3.53
CA GLU A 385 -20.98 -19.49 2.57
C GLU A 385 -20.77 -18.03 2.99
N GLN A 386 -20.78 -17.72 4.28
CA GLN A 386 -20.44 -16.40 4.82
C GLN A 386 -18.96 -16.08 4.60
N VAL A 387 -18.04 -17.00 4.90
CA VAL A 387 -16.61 -16.87 4.62
C VAL A 387 -16.39 -16.63 3.12
N LYS A 388 -17.04 -17.38 2.22
CA LYS A 388 -16.94 -17.18 0.75
C LYS A 388 -17.53 -15.87 0.26
N SER A 389 -18.61 -15.38 0.87
CA SER A 389 -19.35 -14.21 0.38
C SER A 389 -18.89 -12.89 0.99
N MET A 390 -18.60 -12.89 2.29
CA MET A 390 -18.24 -11.72 3.10
C MET A 390 -16.74 -11.70 3.47
N GLY A 391 -16.06 -12.85 3.42
CA GLY A 391 -14.70 -12.98 3.95
C GLY A 391 -14.66 -13.17 5.46
N ALA A 392 -13.54 -13.70 5.96
CA ALA A 392 -13.19 -13.69 7.39
C ALA A 392 -11.98 -12.77 7.63
N GLU A 393 -11.87 -12.19 8.81
CA GLU A 393 -10.70 -11.43 9.27
C GLU A 393 -9.57 -12.34 9.74
N SER A 394 -9.92 -13.46 10.39
CA SER A 394 -8.94 -14.44 10.85
C SER A 394 -9.51 -15.86 10.80
N VAL A 395 -8.63 -16.83 10.48
CA VAL A 395 -8.92 -18.25 10.63
C VAL A 395 -7.76 -18.91 11.36
N ARG A 396 -8.04 -19.51 12.53
CA ARG A 396 -7.02 -20.10 13.40
C ARG A 396 -7.36 -21.54 13.71
N VAL A 397 -6.37 -22.42 13.64
CA VAL A 397 -6.50 -23.82 14.05
C VAL A 397 -5.63 -24.06 15.27
N GLU A 398 -6.24 -24.55 16.34
CA GLU A 398 -5.57 -24.83 17.61
C GLU A 398 -5.61 -26.32 17.92
N PHE A 399 -4.46 -26.89 18.26
CA PHE A 399 -4.33 -28.28 18.69
C PHE A 399 -4.23 -28.40 20.21
N GLY A 400 -4.64 -29.55 20.75
CA GLY A 400 -4.38 -29.93 22.14
C GLY A 400 -5.54 -29.72 23.11
N CYS A 401 -6.51 -28.85 22.78
CA CYS A 401 -7.78 -28.78 23.52
C CYS A 401 -8.80 -29.75 22.91
N PRO A 402 -9.66 -30.41 23.71
CA PRO A 402 -10.79 -31.18 23.18
C PRO A 402 -11.60 -30.37 22.17
N THR A 403 -11.93 -31.00 21.04
CA THR A 403 -12.74 -30.37 20.00
C THR A 403 -14.09 -29.93 20.56
N VAL A 404 -14.48 -28.70 20.28
CA VAL A 404 -15.78 -28.16 20.67
C VAL A 404 -16.87 -28.79 19.81
N GLU A 405 -17.78 -29.50 20.48
CA GLU A 405 -18.91 -30.22 19.86
C GLU A 405 -20.24 -29.44 19.94
N VAL A 406 -20.28 -28.33 20.68
CA VAL A 406 -21.51 -27.54 20.92
C VAL A 406 -21.16 -26.05 20.92
N PRO A 407 -21.97 -25.17 20.30
CA PRO A 407 -21.75 -23.72 20.38
C PRO A 407 -21.65 -23.27 21.84
N GLN A 408 -20.63 -22.48 22.17
CA GLN A 408 -20.43 -21.91 23.51
C GLN A 408 -21.27 -20.65 23.71
#